data_AF-A0AAW2DT28-F1
#
_entry.id   AF-A0AAW2DT28-F1
#
_cell.length_a   1.000
_cell.length_b   1.000
_cell.length_c   1.000
_cell.angle_alpha   90.00
_cell.angle_beta   90.00
_cell.angle_gamma   90.00
#
_symmetry.space_group_name_H-M   'P 1'
#
loop_
_entity.id
_entity.type
_entity.pdbx_description
1 polymer ?
#
loop_
_entity_poly.entity_id
_entity_poly.type
_entity_poly.pdbx_seq_one_letter_code
_entity_poly.pdbx_strand_id
1 'polypeptide(L)'
;MWRAANDSLPTKLNLFTRHILPDNVYSLCEEHPEDAIHCLWLCDMVKCIWLSDPIFSLPRSKHFRSFGDLASAVLSDTSPAIAALFSMVA
;
A
#
# COMPACT_ATOMS: atom_id res chain seq x y z
N MET A 1 -4.82 2.55 -7.89
CA MET A 1 -4.77 3.96 -7.43
C MET A 1 -6.04 4.48 -6.75
N TRP A 2 -7.08 4.96 -7.46
CA TRP A 2 -8.24 5.63 -6.82
C TRP A 2 -8.96 4.75 -5.78
N ARG A 3 -9.19 3.47 -6.09
CA ARG A 3 -9.83 2.53 -5.16
C ARG A 3 -9.01 2.31 -3.88
N ALA A 4 -7.68 2.22 -4.02
CA ALA A 4 -6.77 2.06 -2.89
C ALA A 4 -6.72 3.33 -2.02
N ALA A 5 -6.73 4.51 -2.65
CA ALA A 5 -6.73 5.79 -1.94
C ALA A 5 -8.05 6.09 -1.20
N ASN A 6 -9.16 5.41 -1.55
CA ASN A 6 -10.48 5.59 -0.94
C ASN A 6 -10.95 4.34 -0.18
N ASP A 7 -10.04 3.49 0.30
CA ASP A 7 -10.34 2.28 1.08
C ASP A 7 -11.46 1.41 0.45
N SER A 8 -11.43 1.32 -0.87
CA SER A 8 -12.43 0.62 -1.70
C SER A 8 -11.88 -0.68 -2.29
N LEU A 9 -10.70 -1.10 -1.84
CA LEU A 9 -10.16 -2.43 -2.09
C LEU A 9 -10.76 -3.43 -1.10
N PRO A 10 -10.98 -4.69 -1.50
CA PRO A 10 -11.51 -5.73 -0.62
C PRO A 10 -10.43 -6.28 0.32
N THR A 11 -9.72 -5.40 1.04
CA THR A 11 -8.77 -5.82 2.07
C THR A 11 -9.53 -6.39 3.27
N LYS A 12 -8.90 -7.23 4.09
CA LYS A 12 -9.61 -7.77 5.28
C LYS A 12 -10.11 -6.66 6.21
N LEU A 13 -9.38 -5.55 6.37
CA LEU A 13 -9.89 -4.42 7.16
C LEU A 13 -11.23 -3.89 6.60
N ASN A 14 -11.32 -3.69 5.29
CA ASN A 14 -12.54 -3.16 4.67
C ASN A 14 -13.68 -4.17 4.70
N LEU A 15 -13.39 -5.47 4.55
CA LEU A 15 -14.38 -6.54 4.67
C LEU A 15 -14.86 -6.71 6.12
N PHE A 16 -13.96 -6.59 7.09
CA PHE A 16 -14.27 -6.60 8.52
C PHE A 16 -15.17 -5.41 8.92
N THR A 17 -14.83 -4.19 8.49
CA THR A 17 -15.66 -2.99 8.72
C THR A 17 -17.07 -3.14 8.12
N ARG A 18 -17.20 -3.89 7.02
CA ARG A 18 -18.48 -4.23 6.39
C ARG A 18 -19.17 -5.46 7.02
N HIS A 19 -18.62 -6.01 8.10
CA HIS A 19 -19.13 -7.17 8.84
C HIS A 19 -19.23 -8.44 7.97
N ILE A 20 -18.36 -8.56 6.96
CA ILE A 20 -18.29 -9.74 6.06
C ILE A 20 -17.33 -10.79 6.63
N LEU A 21 -16.23 -10.36 7.26
CA LEU A 21 -15.23 -11.23 7.87
C LEU A 21 -15.20 -11.04 9.40
N PRO A 22 -14.82 -12.09 10.15
CA PRO A 22 -14.80 -12.06 11.61
C PRO A 22 -13.57 -11.35 12.20
N ASP A 23 -12.51 -11.15 11.42
CA ASP A 23 -11.29 -10.44 11.81
C ASP A 23 -10.72 -9.62 10.65
N ASN A 24 -9.77 -8.74 10.97
CA ASN A 24 -9.06 -7.88 10.01
C ASN A 24 -7.56 -8.19 9.91
N VAL A 25 -7.07 -9.25 10.55
CA VAL A 25 -5.63 -9.49 10.70
C VAL A 25 -5.08 -10.12 9.42
N TYR A 26 -3.98 -9.56 8.90
CA TYR A 26 -3.33 -10.10 7.71
C TYR A 26 -2.75 -11.48 8.01
N SER A 27 -3.19 -12.51 7.29
CA SER A 27 -2.83 -13.91 7.58
C SER A 27 -1.38 -14.28 7.25
N LEU A 28 -0.63 -13.39 6.61
CA LEU A 28 0.75 -13.63 6.19
C LEU A 28 1.79 -12.93 7.08
N CYS A 29 1.44 -11.79 7.69
CA CYS A 29 2.33 -11.11 8.65
C CYS A 29 1.85 -11.25 10.09
N GLU A 30 0.56 -11.53 10.32
CA GLU A 30 -0.12 -11.68 11.62
C GLU A 30 0.02 -10.51 12.61
N GLU A 31 0.66 -9.41 12.21
CA GLU A 31 1.00 -8.30 13.11
C GLU A 31 0.06 -7.10 13.00
N HIS A 32 -0.53 -6.86 11.82
CA HIS A 32 -1.27 -5.63 11.54
C HIS A 32 -2.59 -5.88 10.80
N PRO A 33 -3.61 -5.01 10.98
CA PRO A 33 -4.79 -5.00 10.15
C PRO A 33 -4.43 -4.86 8.67
N GLU A 34 -5.07 -5.64 7.81
CA GLU A 34 -4.86 -5.59 6.37
C GLU A 34 -5.57 -4.36 5.78
N ASP A 35 -4.92 -3.19 5.85
CA ASP A 35 -5.33 -1.98 5.15
C ASP A 35 -4.56 -1.81 3.82
N ALA A 36 -5.00 -0.88 2.97
CA ALA A 36 -4.43 -0.71 1.63
C ALA A 36 -2.93 -0.34 1.66
N ILE A 37 -2.49 0.45 2.65
CA ILE A 37 -1.07 0.85 2.77
C ILE A 37 -0.19 -0.30 3.26
N HIS A 38 -0.68 -1.12 4.20
CA HIS A 38 0.03 -2.31 4.64
C HIS A 38 0.17 -3.31 3.49
N CYS A 39 -0.92 -3.59 2.78
CA CYS A 39 -0.94 -4.55 1.66
C CYS A 39 -0.04 -4.16 0.49
N LEU A 40 0.10 -2.87 0.22
CA LEU A 40 0.74 -2.41 -1.01
C LEU A 40 2.12 -1.81 -0.77
N TRP A 41 2.49 -1.51 0.48
CA TRP A 41 3.73 -0.78 0.77
C TRP A 41 4.45 -1.20 2.06
N LEU A 42 3.75 -1.30 3.19
CA LEU A 42 4.41 -1.50 4.49
C LEU A 42 4.67 -2.97 4.87
N CYS A 43 3.95 -3.93 4.27
CA CYS A 43 4.18 -5.35 4.52
C CYS A 43 5.58 -5.78 4.04
N ASP A 44 6.34 -6.49 4.86
CA ASP A 44 7.72 -6.88 4.52
C ASP A 44 7.80 -7.80 3.30
N MET A 45 6.80 -8.66 3.10
CA MET A 45 6.65 -9.49 1.90
C MET A 45 6.41 -8.67 0.63
N VAL A 46 5.88 -7.46 0.75
CA VAL A 46 5.61 -6.57 -0.38
C VAL A 46 6.77 -5.62 -0.59
N LYS A 47 7.39 -5.14 0.50
CA LYS A 47 8.62 -4.35 0.46
C LYS A 47 9.71 -5.07 -0.33
N CYS A 48 9.86 -6.39 -0.19
CA CYS A 48 10.90 -7.11 -0.92
C CYS A 48 10.72 -7.03 -2.46
N ILE A 49 9.48 -6.94 -2.95
CA ILE A 49 9.17 -6.77 -4.38
C ILE A 49 9.59 -5.38 -4.84
N TRP A 50 9.15 -4.34 -4.13
CA TRP A 50 9.54 -2.96 -4.47
C TRP A 50 11.05 -2.75 -4.37
N LEU A 51 11.69 -3.30 -3.34
CA LEU A 51 13.13 -3.17 -3.12
C LEU A 51 13.99 -4.04 -4.04
N SER A 52 13.38 -4.94 -4.83
CA SER A 52 14.11 -5.73 -5.82
C SER A 52 14.59 -4.90 -7.02
N ASP A 53 13.93 -3.76 -7.29
CA ASP A 53 14.32 -2.82 -8.33
C ASP A 53 14.78 -1.48 -7.70
N PRO A 54 16.02 -1.03 -7.95
CA PRO A 54 16.55 0.24 -7.45
C PRO A 54 15.69 1.46 -7.78
N ILE A 55 14.88 1.40 -8.84
CA ILE A 55 13.99 2.47 -9.27
C ILE A 55 12.93 2.80 -8.20
N PHE A 56 12.56 1.84 -7.35
CA PHE A 56 11.60 2.03 -6.26
C PHE A 56 12.26 2.29 -4.90
N SER A 57 13.52 2.75 -4.87
CA SER A 57 14.17 3.24 -3.64
C SER A 57 13.61 4.61 -3.19
N LEU A 58 12.29 4.72 -3.10
CA LEU A 58 11.57 5.90 -2.61
C LEU A 58 12.07 6.31 -1.21
N PRO A 59 11.92 7.58 -0.80
CA PRO A 59 12.48 8.07 0.46
C PRO A 59 11.93 7.28 1.66
N ARG A 60 12.74 6.36 2.18
CA ARG A 60 12.43 5.48 3.33
C ARG A 60 12.13 6.22 4.62
N SER A 61 12.37 7.53 4.67
CA SER A 61 12.20 8.36 5.87
C SER A 61 10.81 8.95 6.04
N LYS A 62 9.93 8.88 5.02
CA LYS A 62 8.55 9.37 5.16
C LYS A 62 7.66 8.26 5.73
N HIS A 63 7.09 8.53 6.90
CA HIS A 63 6.03 7.70 7.47
C HIS A 63 4.70 8.07 6.82
N PHE A 64 4.16 7.18 5.99
CA PHE A 64 2.83 7.36 5.37
C PHE A 64 1.75 6.81 6.29
N ARG A 65 0.66 7.56 6.49
CA ARG A 65 -0.45 7.14 7.36
C ARG A 65 -1.56 6.43 6.59
N SER A 66 -1.66 6.68 5.29
CA SER A 66 -2.64 6.08 4.39
C SER A 66 -2.02 5.82 3.02
N PHE A 67 -2.69 4.99 2.21
CA PHE A 67 -2.28 4.79 0.82
C PHE A 67 -2.38 6.10 0.02
N GLY A 68 -3.33 6.98 0.35
CA GLY A 68 -3.46 8.30 -0.27
C GLY A 68 -2.22 9.18 -0.05
N ASP A 69 -1.66 9.20 1.15
CA ASP A 69 -0.44 9.96 1.47
C ASP A 69 0.75 9.44 0.67
N LEU A 70 0.89 8.11 0.58
CA LEU A 70 1.92 7.46 -0.23
C LEU A 70 1.77 7.84 -1.70
N ALA A 71 0.57 7.68 -2.26
CA ALA A 71 0.31 8.00 -3.66
C ALA A 71 0.61 9.47 -3.98
N SER A 72 0.21 10.40 -3.11
CA SER A 72 0.51 11.82 -3.25
C SER A 72 2.03 12.09 -3.27
N ALA A 73 2.78 11.44 -2.37
CA ALA A 73 4.23 11.58 -2.32
C ALA A 73 4.91 10.99 -3.56
N VAL A 74 4.52 9.80 -4.02
CA VAL A 74 5.09 9.19 -5.23
C VAL A 74 4.84 10.06 -6.47
N LEU A 75 3.62 10.57 -6.63
CA LEU A 75 3.26 11.43 -7.75
C LEU A 75 4.00 12.77 -7.74
N SER A 76 4.39 13.28 -6.57
CA SER A 76 5.06 14.58 -6.42
C SER A 76 6.58 14.48 -6.44
N ASP A 77 7.14 13.42 -5.87
CA ASP A 77 8.58 13.31 -5.57
C ASP A 77 9.36 12.44 -6.58
N THR A 78 8.67 11.79 -7.52
CA THR A 78 9.32 10.89 -8.51
C THR A 78 9.14 11.36 -9.95
N SER A 79 9.96 10.78 -10.86
CA SER A 79 9.78 11.05 -12.29
C SER A 79 8.44 10.49 -12.80
N PRO A 80 7.86 11.07 -13.86
CA PRO A 80 6.59 10.59 -14.43
C PRO A 80 6.59 9.10 -14.79
N ALA A 81 7.74 8.55 -15.19
CA ALA A 81 7.88 7.12 -15.50
C ALA A 81 7.71 6.23 -14.25
N ILE A 82 8.31 6.63 -13.13
CA ILE A 82 8.22 5.90 -11.85
C ILE A 82 6.80 6.01 -11.28
N ALA A 83 6.23 7.21 -11.32
CA ALA A 83 4.85 7.47 -10.93
C ALA A 83 3.85 6.61 -11.75
N ALA A 84 4.08 6.48 -13.06
CA ALA A 84 3.28 5.63 -13.93
C ALA A 84 3.43 4.14 -13.58
N LEU A 85 4.67 3.65 -13.37
CA LEU A 85 4.93 2.27 -12.94
C LEU A 85 4.23 1.94 -11.62
N PHE A 86 4.35 2.82 -10.62
CA PHE A 86 3.64 2.68 -9.34
C PHE A 86 2.12 2.59 -9.54
N SER A 87 1.57 3.43 -10.40
CA SER A 87 0.13 3.48 -10.69
C SER A 87 -0.41 2.27 -11.47
N MET A 88 0.45 1.52 -12.17
CA MET A 88 0.05 0.29 -12.87
C MET A 88 -0.01 -0.91 -11.93
N VAL A 89 0.87 -0.94 -10.93
CA VAL A 89 0.96 -2.05 -9.97
C VAL A 89 -0.06 -1.91 -8.83
N ALA A 90 -0.48 -0.68 -8.51
CA ALA A 90 -1.40 -0.36 -7.40
C ALA A 90 -2.76 0.19 -7.85
#